data_AF-A1ILN3-F1
#
_entry.id   AF-A1ILN3-F1
#
_cell.length_a   1.000
_cell.length_b   1.000
_cell.length_c   1.000
_cell.angle_alpha   90.00
_cell.angle_beta   90.00
_cell.angle_gamma   90.00
#
_symmetry.space_group_name_H-M   'P 1'
#
loop_
_entity.id
_entity.type
_entity.pdbx_description
1 polymer ?
#
loop_
_entity_poly.entity_id
_entity_poly.type
_entity_poly.pdbx_seq_one_letter_code
_entity_poly.pdbx_strand_id
1 'polypeptide(L)'
;LPHAMAAPTPVSAYLHSATMVKAGVFLLARLWPVMAGTEAWFWIVGLAGLTTLLLGAYFAIFQQDLKGLLAYSTISHLGLITVLLSLGSPLAAIAAVFHIVNHATFKASLFMAAGIIDHETGTRDMRRLSGLFHYMPITATLAMVASAAMAGVPLLNGFLSKEMFFAEAIETHLINTLDTATPYVATIASMFAVTYSLRFIHSVFFGPLPSDLPKKPHEPPRWMRAPVDFLVLACLVVGIIPAQTIGPFLHTAVVSILREETPVYSLAVWHGLNIPLIMSFVALSGGVGLYFLMRSYLATGIEGPPVFRLLEGQRIFERVLVTLSWKWARSLEQSLGTRHLQPQMRLLVFLALAAGALPLAIGGFQLPPLVIRGIDPAFALLWGIGIACAVGSAFLAKFHRLASLVLLGGAGLVTCLTFVWLSAPDLAVTQLLVEIVTTVLILLGLRWLPKRIEEPETADIPLKVRFRRLRDFLLAAAAGGGVALVAYTVMTRPLIQETIASHFLARAYHEGGGT
;
A
#
# COMPACT_ATOMS: atom_id res chain seq x y z
N LEU A 1 -4.62 13.82 7.12
CA LEU A 1 -5.56 14.74 7.80
C LEU A 1 -4.93 16.08 8.20
N PRO A 2 -3.79 16.13 8.92
CA PRO A 2 -3.27 17.40 9.46
C PRO A 2 -2.95 18.46 8.39
N HIS A 3 -2.44 18.06 7.22
CA HIS A 3 -2.16 18.98 6.11
C HIS A 3 -3.42 19.49 5.40
N ALA A 4 -4.58 18.82 5.54
CA ALA A 4 -5.84 19.32 5.00
C ALA A 4 -6.39 20.54 5.78
N MET A 5 -5.78 20.88 6.93
CA MET A 5 -6.13 22.05 7.75
C MET A 5 -5.68 23.40 7.16
N ALA A 6 -5.15 23.40 5.94
CA ALA A 6 -4.99 24.61 5.13
C ALA A 6 -6.34 25.15 4.63
N ALA A 7 -7.40 24.34 4.64
CA ALA A 7 -8.73 24.75 4.21
C ALA A 7 -9.36 25.84 5.10
N PRO A 8 -10.31 26.63 4.56
CA PRO A 8 -11.10 27.57 5.35
C PRO A 8 -11.79 26.88 6.53
N THR A 9 -11.87 27.55 7.67
CA THR A 9 -12.34 26.95 8.93
C THR A 9 -13.75 26.33 8.85
N PRO A 10 -14.74 26.94 8.17
CA PRO A 10 -16.05 26.30 8.01
C PRO A 10 -15.96 24.96 7.27
N VAL A 11 -15.08 24.86 6.26
CA VAL A 11 -14.82 23.62 5.53
C VAL A 11 -14.15 22.59 6.44
N SER A 12 -13.15 22.98 7.23
CA SER A 12 -12.53 22.09 8.21
C SER A 12 -13.52 21.60 9.26
N ALA A 13 -14.37 22.49 9.79
CA ALA A 13 -15.40 22.15 10.75
C ALA A 13 -16.38 21.12 10.17
N TYR A 14 -16.86 21.32 8.95
CA TYR A 14 -17.78 20.38 8.31
C TYR A 14 -17.13 19.03 7.95
N LEU A 15 -16.02 19.05 7.19
CA LEU A 15 -15.38 17.85 6.66
C LEU A 15 -14.74 16.98 7.76
N HIS A 16 -14.09 17.61 8.75
CA HIS A 16 -13.35 16.90 9.78
C HIS A 16 -14.16 16.66 11.05
N SER A 17 -15.27 17.39 11.26
CA SER A 17 -16.14 17.12 12.41
C SER A 17 -17.35 16.25 12.08
N ALA A 18 -17.90 16.24 10.86
CA ALA A 18 -19.17 15.56 10.60
C ALA A 18 -19.20 14.64 9.37
N THR A 19 -18.52 14.96 8.26
CA THR A 19 -18.78 14.26 6.98
C THR A 19 -17.65 13.35 6.51
N MET A 20 -16.60 13.89 5.89
CA MET A 20 -15.56 13.11 5.22
C MET A 20 -14.93 12.07 6.13
N VAL A 21 -14.60 12.46 7.37
CA VAL A 21 -13.95 11.53 8.30
C VAL A 21 -14.93 10.53 8.94
N LYS A 22 -16.24 10.73 8.79
CA LYS A 22 -17.29 9.82 9.29
C LYS A 22 -17.63 8.76 8.26
N ALA A 23 -17.38 9.00 6.98
CA ALA A 23 -17.68 8.05 5.90
C ALA A 23 -17.03 6.66 6.15
N GLY A 24 -15.76 6.63 6.58
CA GLY A 24 -15.08 5.38 6.91
C GLY A 24 -15.70 4.64 8.10
N VAL A 25 -16.00 5.35 9.18
CA VAL A 25 -16.61 4.75 10.38
C VAL A 25 -18.07 4.37 10.18
N PHE A 26 -18.80 5.11 9.33
CA PHE A 26 -20.13 4.74 8.85
C PHE A 26 -20.08 3.42 8.07
N LEU A 27 -19.09 3.26 7.17
CA LEU A 27 -18.90 2.01 6.45
C LEU A 27 -18.59 0.85 7.41
N LEU A 28 -17.71 1.06 8.40
CA LEU A 28 -17.43 0.06 9.43
C LEU A 28 -18.70 -0.33 10.20
N ALA A 29 -19.49 0.65 10.65
CA ALA A 29 -20.76 0.40 11.34
C ALA A 29 -21.78 -0.31 10.44
N ARG A 30 -21.79 -0.02 9.14
CA ARG A 30 -22.68 -0.66 8.17
C ARG A 30 -22.32 -2.11 7.88
N LEU A 31 -21.02 -2.43 7.88
CA LEU A 31 -20.51 -3.79 7.68
C LEU A 31 -20.45 -4.60 9.00
N TRP A 32 -20.55 -3.93 10.14
CA TRP A 32 -20.48 -4.53 11.47
C TRP A 32 -21.38 -5.75 11.64
N PRO A 33 -22.67 -5.75 11.25
CA PRO A 33 -23.56 -6.89 11.50
C PRO A 33 -23.15 -8.18 10.77
N VAL A 34 -22.30 -8.08 9.74
CA VAL A 34 -21.83 -9.22 8.95
C VAL A 34 -20.40 -9.63 9.33
N MET A 35 -19.57 -8.66 9.71
CA MET A 35 -18.13 -8.86 9.88
C MET A 35 -17.69 -8.98 11.35
N ALA A 36 -18.45 -8.38 12.27
CA ALA A 36 -18.13 -8.37 13.70
C ALA A 36 -18.19 -9.79 14.28
N GLY A 37 -17.44 -10.01 15.37
CA GLY A 37 -17.29 -11.34 15.99
C GLY A 37 -16.27 -12.26 15.31
N THR A 38 -15.76 -11.92 14.12
CA THR A 38 -14.65 -12.65 13.50
C THR A 38 -13.30 -12.20 14.06
N GLU A 39 -12.36 -13.15 14.22
CA GLU A 39 -11.02 -12.85 14.73
C GLU A 39 -10.26 -11.87 13.82
N ALA A 40 -10.41 -12.03 12.49
CA ALA A 40 -9.79 -11.16 11.51
C ALA A 40 -10.28 -9.71 11.61
N TRP A 41 -11.58 -9.51 11.85
CA TRP A 41 -12.14 -8.17 12.08
C TRP A 41 -11.55 -7.53 13.33
N PHE A 42 -11.52 -8.28 14.44
CA PHE A 42 -10.95 -7.79 15.69
C PHE A 42 -9.47 -7.40 15.55
N TRP A 43 -8.65 -8.23 14.93
CA TRP A 43 -7.22 -7.93 14.71
C TRP A 43 -7.02 -6.72 13.78
N ILE A 44 -7.68 -6.69 12.63
CA ILE A 44 -7.45 -5.64 11.63
C ILE A 44 -8.01 -4.30 12.13
N VAL A 45 -9.27 -4.29 12.56
CA VAL A 45 -9.97 -3.07 12.97
C VAL A 45 -9.51 -2.63 14.37
N GLY A 46 -9.36 -3.56 15.31
CA GLY A 46 -8.94 -3.26 16.68
C GLY A 46 -7.50 -2.78 16.76
N LEU A 47 -6.55 -3.45 16.08
CA LEU A 47 -5.16 -2.97 16.05
C LEU A 47 -5.06 -1.60 15.37
N ALA A 48 -5.73 -1.41 14.22
CA ALA A 48 -5.76 -0.11 13.54
C ALA A 48 -6.39 0.97 14.44
N GLY A 49 -7.47 0.65 15.15
CA GLY A 49 -8.16 1.54 16.07
C GLY A 49 -7.30 1.94 17.26
N LEU A 50 -6.71 0.97 17.97
CA LEU A 50 -5.89 1.18 19.17
C LEU A 50 -4.63 1.99 18.86
N THR A 51 -3.93 1.63 17.78
CA THR A 51 -2.74 2.36 17.33
C THR A 51 -3.08 3.79 16.94
N THR A 52 -4.19 3.98 16.21
CA THR A 52 -4.68 5.32 15.79
C THR A 52 -5.12 6.15 16.99
N LEU A 53 -5.84 5.55 17.94
CA LEU A 53 -6.29 6.18 19.18
C LEU A 53 -5.10 6.73 19.98
N LEU A 54 -4.11 5.87 20.23
CA LEU A 54 -2.94 6.18 21.04
C LEU A 54 -2.00 7.18 20.34
N LEU A 55 -1.60 6.90 19.11
CA LEU A 55 -0.68 7.77 18.36
C LEU A 55 -1.33 9.12 18.06
N GLY A 56 -2.61 9.14 17.67
CA GLY A 56 -3.36 10.37 17.46
C GLY A 56 -3.37 11.27 18.69
N ALA A 57 -3.65 10.69 19.87
CA ALA A 57 -3.66 11.44 21.13
C ALA A 57 -2.25 11.94 21.50
N TYR A 58 -1.25 11.08 21.35
CA TYR A 58 0.13 11.40 21.64
C TYR A 58 0.65 12.55 20.76
N PHE A 59 0.49 12.47 19.44
CA PHE A 59 0.94 13.53 18.52
C PHE A 59 0.17 14.84 18.70
N ALA A 60 -1.11 14.81 19.12
CA ALA A 60 -1.89 16.01 19.42
C ALA A 60 -1.27 16.85 20.54
N ILE A 61 -0.67 16.21 21.56
CA ILE A 61 -0.02 16.91 22.69
C ILE A 61 1.12 17.82 22.23
N PHE A 62 1.74 17.56 21.07
CA PHE A 62 2.92 18.29 20.60
C PHE A 62 2.65 19.21 19.41
N GLN A 63 1.38 19.34 18.97
CA GLN A 63 1.03 20.28 17.90
C GLN A 63 1.10 21.72 18.40
N GLN A 64 1.74 22.61 17.64
CA GLN A 64 1.78 24.04 17.97
C GLN A 64 0.65 24.84 17.31
N ASP A 65 0.02 24.25 16.30
CA ASP A 65 -1.10 24.83 15.57
C ASP A 65 -2.44 24.39 16.15
N LEU A 66 -3.38 25.32 16.35
CA LEU A 66 -4.72 25.02 16.86
C LEU A 66 -5.47 23.99 16.01
N LYS A 67 -5.54 24.19 14.69
CA LYS A 67 -6.24 23.25 13.80
C LYS A 67 -5.46 21.94 13.68
N GLY A 68 -4.13 21.99 13.72
CA GLY A 68 -3.26 20.81 13.79
C GLY A 68 -3.57 19.94 15.00
N LEU A 69 -3.68 20.52 16.20
CA LEU A 69 -4.07 19.82 17.42
C LEU A 69 -5.48 19.21 17.28
N LEU A 70 -6.44 19.98 16.77
CA LEU A 70 -7.81 19.50 16.54
C LEU A 70 -7.89 18.37 15.50
N ALA A 71 -7.00 18.36 14.51
CA ALA A 71 -6.91 17.29 13.52
C ALA A 71 -6.38 15.99 14.15
N TYR A 72 -5.30 16.03 14.93
CA TYR A 72 -4.77 14.82 15.58
C TYR A 72 -5.70 14.25 16.65
N SER A 73 -6.39 15.13 17.39
CA SER A 73 -7.44 14.68 18.31
C SER A 73 -8.67 14.12 17.58
N THR A 74 -8.97 14.57 16.36
CA THR A 74 -9.96 13.92 15.49
C THR A 74 -9.50 12.50 15.10
N ILE A 75 -8.23 12.32 14.73
CA ILE A 75 -7.66 10.99 14.45
C ILE A 75 -7.83 10.08 15.67
N SER A 76 -7.49 10.57 16.86
CA SER A 76 -7.60 9.83 18.11
C SER A 76 -9.03 9.35 18.39
N HIS A 77 -10.02 10.25 18.29
CA HIS A 77 -11.42 9.89 18.56
C HIS A 77 -12.03 9.00 17.48
N LEU A 78 -11.60 9.10 16.22
CA LEU A 78 -11.97 8.11 15.20
C LEU A 78 -11.34 6.74 15.51
N GLY A 79 -10.12 6.72 16.05
CA GLY A 79 -9.50 5.53 16.61
C GLY A 79 -10.37 4.90 17.72
N LEU A 80 -10.86 5.70 18.67
CA LEU A 80 -11.79 5.25 19.72
C LEU A 80 -13.04 4.57 19.13
N ILE A 81 -13.72 5.23 18.18
CA ILE A 81 -14.92 4.66 17.54
C ILE A 81 -14.58 3.37 16.79
N THR A 82 -13.41 3.32 16.15
CA THR A 82 -12.92 2.14 15.44
C THR A 82 -12.67 0.96 16.39
N VAL A 83 -12.10 1.22 17.58
CA VAL A 83 -11.95 0.19 18.63
C VAL A 83 -13.30 -0.31 19.12
N LEU A 84 -14.25 0.59 19.40
CA LEU A 84 -15.59 0.18 19.82
C LEU A 84 -16.26 -0.76 18.79
N LEU A 85 -16.13 -0.44 17.50
CA LEU A 85 -16.65 -1.30 16.43
C LEU A 85 -15.86 -2.61 16.26
N SER A 86 -14.61 -2.71 16.75
CA SER A 86 -13.85 -3.95 16.70
C SER A 86 -14.24 -4.95 17.78
N LEU A 87 -14.68 -4.49 18.96
CA LEU A 87 -14.97 -5.34 20.12
C LEU A 87 -16.05 -6.39 19.87
N GLY A 88 -16.93 -6.19 18.90
CA GLY A 88 -17.94 -7.21 18.53
C GLY A 88 -19.12 -7.34 19.50
N SER A 89 -19.20 -6.47 20.50
CA SER A 89 -20.35 -6.37 21.41
C SER A 89 -21.43 -5.39 20.88
N PRO A 90 -22.72 -5.73 21.01
CA PRO A 90 -23.83 -4.81 20.71
C PRO A 90 -23.76 -3.49 21.48
N LEU A 91 -23.35 -3.53 22.74
CA LEU A 91 -23.18 -2.32 23.57
C LEU A 91 -22.01 -1.46 23.07
N ALA A 92 -20.94 -2.08 22.59
CA ALA A 92 -19.84 -1.36 21.96
C ALA A 92 -20.28 -0.67 20.65
N ALA A 93 -21.13 -1.30 19.84
CA ALA A 93 -21.72 -0.66 18.67
C ALA A 93 -22.59 0.55 19.05
N ILE A 94 -23.40 0.45 20.12
CA ILE A 94 -24.19 1.56 20.65
C ILE A 94 -23.28 2.71 21.10
N ALA A 95 -22.24 2.39 21.87
CA ALA A 95 -21.23 3.36 22.32
C ALA A 95 -20.53 4.05 21.14
N ALA A 96 -20.23 3.30 20.07
CA ALA A 96 -19.60 3.82 18.86
C ALA A 96 -20.48 4.88 18.18
N VAL A 97 -21.75 4.56 17.94
CA VAL A 97 -22.71 5.48 17.32
C VAL A 97 -22.92 6.71 18.19
N PHE A 98 -23.04 6.52 19.50
CA PHE A 98 -23.17 7.65 20.43
C PHE A 98 -21.92 8.54 20.42
N HIS A 99 -20.73 7.96 20.42
CA HIS A 99 -19.48 8.74 20.33
C HIS A 99 -19.33 9.44 18.97
N ILE A 100 -19.83 8.89 17.86
CA ILE A 100 -19.84 9.58 16.55
C ILE A 100 -20.58 10.93 16.66
N VAL A 101 -21.77 10.92 17.26
CA VAL A 101 -22.58 12.13 17.44
C VAL A 101 -21.91 13.10 18.39
N ASN A 102 -21.45 12.63 19.55
CA ASN A 102 -20.78 13.48 20.53
C ASN A 102 -19.52 14.12 19.95
N HIS A 103 -18.71 13.33 19.25
CA HIS A 103 -17.53 13.82 18.56
C HIS A 103 -17.86 14.88 17.52
N ALA A 104 -18.93 14.70 16.74
CA ALA A 104 -19.35 15.70 15.77
C ALA A 104 -19.73 17.03 16.44
N THR A 105 -20.44 17.00 17.57
CA THR A 105 -20.89 18.22 18.24
C THR A 105 -19.74 19.01 18.86
N PHE A 106 -18.90 18.38 19.71
CA PHE A 106 -17.80 19.11 20.35
C PHE A 106 -16.65 19.44 19.39
N LYS A 107 -16.42 18.66 18.31
CA LYS A 107 -15.40 19.04 17.33
C LYS A 107 -15.81 20.19 16.47
N ALA A 108 -17.06 20.21 16.01
CA ALA A 108 -17.54 21.30 15.19
C ALA A 108 -17.45 22.62 15.96
N SER A 109 -17.83 22.64 17.25
CA SER A 109 -17.68 23.83 18.09
C SER A 109 -16.22 24.23 18.29
N LEU A 110 -15.31 23.28 18.54
CA LEU A 110 -13.88 23.57 18.70
C LEU A 110 -13.22 24.09 17.42
N PHE A 111 -13.54 23.53 16.25
CA PHE A 111 -13.01 24.05 14.98
C PHE A 111 -13.53 25.46 14.69
N MET A 112 -14.81 25.73 14.96
CA MET A 112 -15.37 27.07 14.80
C MET A 112 -14.77 28.06 15.81
N ALA A 113 -14.57 27.66 17.07
CA ALA A 113 -13.89 28.47 18.08
C ALA A 113 -12.43 28.77 17.68
N ALA A 114 -11.70 27.78 17.17
CA ALA A 114 -10.37 28.01 16.61
C ALA A 114 -10.39 28.97 15.41
N GLY A 115 -11.44 28.94 14.59
CA GLY A 115 -11.66 29.89 13.50
C GLY A 115 -11.95 31.31 13.94
N ILE A 116 -12.71 31.48 15.03
CA ILE A 116 -12.91 32.78 15.68
C ILE A 116 -11.57 33.32 16.18
N ILE A 117 -10.79 32.50 16.91
CA ILE A 117 -9.48 32.91 17.44
C ILE A 117 -8.54 33.33 16.30
N ASP A 118 -8.46 32.54 15.22
CA ASP A 118 -7.65 32.85 14.04
C ASP A 118 -8.10 34.16 13.37
N HIS A 119 -9.41 34.38 13.22
CA HIS A 119 -9.96 35.60 12.62
C HIS A 119 -9.65 36.87 13.44
N GLU A 120 -9.84 36.79 14.76
CA GLU A 120 -9.73 37.92 15.70
C GLU A 120 -8.29 38.24 16.10
N THR A 121 -7.40 37.25 16.11
CA THR A 121 -5.98 37.45 16.48
C THR A 121 -5.05 37.52 15.26
N GLY A 122 -5.46 36.95 14.13
CA GLY A 122 -4.64 36.83 12.92
C GLY A 122 -3.58 35.72 12.97
N THR A 123 -3.62 34.85 13.98
CA THR A 123 -2.73 33.70 14.09
C THR A 123 -3.42 32.53 14.77
N ARG A 124 -2.98 31.32 14.45
CA ARG A 124 -3.42 30.05 15.05
C ARG A 124 -2.30 29.32 15.80
N ASP A 125 -1.16 29.98 15.96
CA ASP A 125 0.03 29.46 16.65
C ASP A 125 -0.12 29.59 18.17
N MET A 126 -0.25 28.46 18.86
CA MET A 126 -0.39 28.36 20.31
C MET A 126 0.81 28.91 21.09
N ARG A 127 1.95 29.15 20.45
CA ARG A 127 3.12 29.78 21.08
C ARG A 127 2.95 31.30 21.21
N ARG A 128 2.08 31.89 20.39
CA ARG A 128 1.81 33.34 20.35
C ARG A 128 0.49 33.71 21.03
N LEU A 129 -0.46 32.78 21.05
CA LEU A 129 -1.75 32.96 21.71
C LEU A 129 -1.57 32.76 23.22
N SER A 130 -2.01 33.73 24.03
CA SER A 130 -2.01 33.70 25.50
C SER A 130 -2.97 34.76 26.03
N GLY A 131 -3.52 34.55 27.23
CA GLY A 131 -4.31 35.57 27.94
C GLY A 131 -5.60 36.04 27.23
N LEU A 132 -6.10 35.28 26.24
CA LEU A 132 -7.27 35.69 25.45
C LEU A 132 -8.58 35.77 26.24
N PHE A 133 -8.66 35.16 27.42
CA PHE A 133 -9.86 35.26 28.28
C PHE A 133 -10.23 36.71 28.60
N HIS A 134 -9.26 37.62 28.68
CA HIS A 134 -9.51 39.04 28.95
C HIS A 134 -10.20 39.77 27.78
N TYR A 135 -9.95 39.33 26.55
CA TYR A 135 -10.47 39.98 25.33
C TYR A 135 -11.74 39.33 24.80
N MET A 136 -11.86 38.01 24.96
CA MET A 136 -12.96 37.20 24.44
C MET A 136 -13.47 36.19 25.49
N PRO A 137 -14.01 36.66 26.63
CA PRO A 137 -14.42 35.79 27.73
C PRO A 137 -15.53 34.81 27.36
N ILE A 138 -16.47 35.18 26.48
CA ILE A 138 -17.58 34.31 26.07
C ILE A 138 -17.07 33.24 25.10
N THR A 139 -16.23 33.62 24.13
CA THR A 139 -15.60 32.64 23.24
C THR A 139 -14.72 31.67 24.03
N ALA A 140 -14.03 32.17 25.06
CA ALA A 140 -13.22 31.35 25.95
C ALA A 140 -14.07 30.35 26.76
N THR A 141 -15.19 30.75 27.36
CA THR A 141 -16.05 29.82 28.09
C THR A 141 -16.64 28.74 27.19
N LEU A 142 -17.09 29.09 25.99
CA LEU A 142 -17.57 28.11 25.00
C LEU A 142 -16.50 27.10 24.61
N ALA A 143 -15.28 27.57 24.34
CA ALA A 143 -14.14 26.71 24.01
C ALA A 143 -13.77 25.81 25.20
N MET A 144 -13.84 26.31 26.44
CA MET A 144 -13.60 25.53 27.66
C MET A 144 -14.62 24.41 27.81
N VAL A 145 -15.91 24.69 27.65
CA VAL A 145 -16.97 23.66 27.73
C VAL A 145 -16.81 22.61 26.63
N ALA A 146 -16.54 23.05 25.38
CA ALA A 146 -16.31 22.11 24.27
C ALA A 146 -15.04 21.27 24.47
N SER A 147 -13.97 21.86 25.00
CA SER A 147 -12.73 21.14 25.32
C SER A 147 -12.90 20.18 26.50
N ALA A 148 -13.69 20.57 27.51
CA ALA A 148 -14.06 19.70 28.62
C ALA A 148 -14.90 18.51 28.15
N ALA A 149 -15.80 18.72 27.18
CA ALA A 149 -16.55 17.63 26.54
C ALA A 149 -15.61 16.67 25.82
N MET A 150 -14.66 17.19 25.03
CA MET A 150 -13.62 16.39 24.36
C MET A 150 -12.72 15.62 25.36
N ALA A 151 -12.37 16.24 26.48
CA ALA A 151 -11.59 15.64 27.56
C ALA A 151 -12.37 14.52 28.28
N GLY A 152 -13.70 14.62 28.35
CA GLY A 152 -14.57 13.70 29.07
C GLY A 152 -14.76 14.11 30.53
N VAL A 153 -14.99 15.40 30.78
CA VAL A 153 -15.36 15.90 32.12
C VAL A 153 -16.81 15.50 32.43
N PRO A 154 -17.11 15.03 33.66
CA PRO A 154 -18.47 14.66 34.06
C PRO A 154 -19.53 15.71 33.73
N LEU A 155 -20.77 15.27 33.48
CA LEU A 155 -21.93 16.08 33.05
C LEU A 155 -21.88 16.62 31.62
N LEU A 156 -20.82 16.33 30.85
CA LEU A 156 -20.74 16.64 29.43
C LEU A 156 -20.91 15.39 28.58
N ASN A 157 -21.41 15.56 27.35
CA ASN A 157 -21.71 14.44 26.46
C ASN A 157 -20.51 13.50 26.20
N GLY A 158 -19.30 14.04 26.11
CA GLY A 158 -18.11 13.23 25.88
C GLY A 158 -17.73 12.31 27.05
N PHE A 159 -18.09 12.66 28.29
CA PHE A 159 -17.91 11.77 29.44
C PHE A 159 -18.74 10.50 29.29
N LEU A 160 -20.05 10.64 29.01
CA LEU A 160 -20.95 9.51 28.85
C LEU A 160 -20.43 8.50 27.82
N SER A 161 -20.04 8.97 26.64
CA SER A 161 -19.52 8.09 25.59
C SER A 161 -18.15 7.47 25.92
N LYS A 162 -17.32 8.13 26.74
CA LYS A 162 -16.04 7.55 27.19
C LYS A 162 -16.23 6.55 28.32
N GLU A 163 -17.19 6.78 29.21
CA GLU A 163 -17.56 5.81 30.24
C GLU A 163 -18.06 4.51 29.60
N MET A 164 -18.93 4.60 28.59
CA MET A 164 -19.36 3.44 27.78
C MET A 164 -18.17 2.78 27.06
N PHE A 165 -17.22 3.56 26.56
CA PHE A 165 -15.99 3.02 25.97
C PHE A 165 -15.15 2.26 26.98
N PHE A 166 -14.98 2.77 28.20
CA PHE A 166 -14.25 2.06 29.25
C PHE A 166 -14.98 0.82 29.73
N ALA A 167 -16.30 0.85 29.84
CA ALA A 167 -17.11 -0.32 30.17
C ALA A 167 -16.84 -1.45 29.18
N GLU A 168 -16.94 -1.18 27.89
CA GLU A 168 -16.69 -2.19 26.86
C GLU A 168 -15.21 -2.56 26.75
N ALA A 169 -14.28 -1.66 27.05
CA ALA A 169 -12.85 -1.96 27.02
C ALA A 169 -12.38 -2.91 28.13
N ILE A 170 -13.13 -3.01 29.24
CA ILE A 170 -12.80 -3.93 30.35
C ILE A 170 -13.40 -5.31 30.11
N GLU A 171 -14.58 -5.37 29.50
CA GLU A 171 -15.24 -6.62 29.17
C GLU A 171 -14.35 -7.46 28.24
N THR A 172 -14.30 -8.77 28.49
CA THR A 172 -13.54 -9.69 27.65
C THR A 172 -14.42 -10.15 26.50
N HIS A 173 -14.09 -9.73 25.29
CA HIS A 173 -14.82 -10.08 24.06
C HIS A 173 -14.16 -11.26 23.36
N LEU A 174 -12.82 -11.34 23.40
CA LEU A 174 -12.02 -12.40 22.80
C LEU A 174 -10.83 -12.71 23.70
N ILE A 175 -10.53 -13.99 23.95
CA ILE A 175 -9.37 -14.39 24.76
C ILE A 175 -8.08 -14.19 23.93
N ASN A 176 -7.60 -12.95 23.85
CA ASN A 176 -6.38 -12.60 23.15
C ASN A 176 -5.64 -11.43 23.82
N THR A 177 -4.40 -11.21 23.38
CA THR A 177 -3.50 -10.20 23.96
C THR A 177 -3.94 -8.76 23.67
N LEU A 178 -4.60 -8.53 22.54
CA LEU A 178 -5.11 -7.20 22.17
C LEU A 178 -6.27 -6.78 23.08
N ASP A 179 -7.20 -7.68 23.36
CA ASP A 179 -8.34 -7.43 24.24
C ASP A 179 -7.85 -7.11 25.66
N THR A 180 -6.92 -7.91 26.16
CA THR A 180 -6.27 -7.67 27.47
C THR A 180 -5.53 -6.33 27.52
N ALA A 181 -4.97 -5.85 26.41
CA ALA A 181 -4.27 -4.56 26.33
C ALA A 181 -5.22 -3.36 26.19
N THR A 182 -6.44 -3.57 25.68
CA THR A 182 -7.41 -2.53 25.33
C THR A 182 -7.72 -1.56 26.49
N PRO A 183 -8.04 -2.00 27.73
CA PRO A 183 -8.39 -1.07 28.81
C PRO A 183 -7.21 -0.18 29.23
N TYR A 184 -5.99 -0.72 29.19
CA TYR A 184 -4.78 0.04 29.50
C TYR A 184 -4.50 1.10 28.43
N VAL A 185 -4.55 0.71 27.15
CA VAL A 185 -4.35 1.64 26.02
C VAL A 185 -5.44 2.71 25.99
N ALA A 186 -6.70 2.33 26.24
CA ALA A 186 -7.84 3.23 26.34
C ALA A 186 -7.63 4.30 27.43
N THR A 187 -7.16 3.88 28.61
CA THR A 187 -6.88 4.79 29.74
C THR A 187 -5.75 5.75 29.40
N ILE A 188 -4.62 5.24 28.89
CA ILE A 188 -3.45 6.06 28.53
C ILE A 188 -3.81 7.06 27.41
N ALA A 189 -4.52 6.61 26.37
CA ALA A 189 -4.95 7.50 25.30
C ALA A 189 -5.93 8.57 25.80
N SER A 190 -6.80 8.23 26.76
CA SER A 190 -7.69 9.20 27.40
C SER A 190 -6.95 10.18 28.31
N MET A 191 -5.89 9.76 29.00
CA MET A 191 -4.97 10.68 29.71
C MET A 191 -4.36 11.68 28.73
N PHE A 192 -3.85 11.22 27.59
CA PHE A 192 -3.34 12.10 26.54
C PHE A 192 -4.42 13.05 26.00
N ALA A 193 -5.66 12.57 25.90
CA ALA A 193 -6.80 13.39 25.51
C ALA A 193 -7.07 14.53 26.47
N VAL A 194 -7.03 14.26 27.77
CA VAL A 194 -7.13 15.28 28.80
C VAL A 194 -5.94 16.24 28.72
N THR A 195 -4.71 15.74 28.55
CA THR A 195 -3.51 16.56 28.44
C THR A 195 -3.56 17.56 27.28
N TYR A 196 -3.89 17.12 26.06
CA TYR A 196 -3.96 18.06 24.93
C TYR A 196 -5.17 19.01 25.04
N SER A 197 -6.28 18.57 25.65
CA SER A 197 -7.47 19.40 25.85
C SER A 197 -7.21 20.52 26.87
N LEU A 198 -6.53 20.18 27.97
CA LEU A 198 -6.08 21.14 28.97
C LEU A 198 -5.03 22.09 28.39
N ARG A 199 -4.07 21.57 27.61
CA ARG A 199 -3.07 22.40 26.92
C ARG A 199 -3.73 23.42 25.99
N PHE A 200 -4.70 22.99 25.18
CA PHE A 200 -5.46 23.89 24.30
C PHE A 200 -6.06 25.06 25.08
N ILE A 201 -6.71 24.80 26.21
CA ILE A 201 -7.33 25.84 27.03
C ILE A 201 -6.30 26.71 27.74
N HIS A 202 -5.38 26.09 28.48
CA HIS A 202 -4.42 26.81 29.30
C HIS A 202 -3.49 27.67 28.46
N SER A 203 -2.93 27.15 27.36
CA SER A 203 -2.00 27.92 26.53
C SER A 203 -2.67 29.11 25.84
N VAL A 204 -3.92 28.98 25.40
CA VAL A 204 -4.57 29.98 24.55
C VAL A 204 -5.26 31.07 25.36
N PHE A 205 -5.97 30.71 26.43
CA PHE A 205 -6.83 31.64 27.17
C PHE A 205 -6.21 32.18 28.45
N PHE A 206 -5.27 31.45 29.05
CA PHE A 206 -4.63 31.82 30.31
C PHE A 206 -3.15 32.15 30.09
N GLY A 207 -2.56 32.93 31.00
CA GLY A 207 -1.19 33.42 30.88
C GLY A 207 -1.10 34.94 30.71
N PRO A 208 0.09 35.47 30.39
CA PRO A 208 0.29 36.90 30.20
C PRO A 208 -0.52 37.43 29.01
N LEU A 209 -0.84 38.72 29.04
CA LEU A 209 -1.49 39.39 27.92
C LEU A 209 -0.62 39.28 26.66
N PRO A 210 -1.23 39.01 25.50
CA PRO A 210 -0.49 38.83 24.26
C PRO A 210 0.06 40.18 23.77
N SER A 211 1.37 40.25 23.52
CA SER A 211 2.05 41.50 23.13
C SER A 211 2.28 41.64 21.62
N ASP A 212 2.34 40.53 20.88
CA ASP A 212 2.68 40.50 19.45
C ASP A 212 1.67 39.67 18.63
N LEU A 213 0.41 40.12 18.62
CA LEU A 213 -0.62 39.57 17.74
C LEU A 213 -0.83 40.47 16.51
N PRO A 214 -1.02 39.89 15.31
CA PRO A 214 -1.30 40.65 14.09
C PRO A 214 -2.56 41.53 14.18
N LYS A 215 -3.55 41.13 14.99
CA LYS A 215 -4.77 41.88 15.26
C LYS A 215 -5.02 41.97 16.75
N LYS A 216 -5.62 43.09 17.18
CA LYS A 216 -6.10 43.24 18.56
C LYS A 216 -7.38 42.40 18.75
N PRO A 217 -7.35 41.36 19.59
CA PRO A 217 -8.50 40.50 19.79
C PRO A 217 -9.68 41.26 20.43
N HIS A 218 -10.89 40.90 20.03
CA HIS A 218 -12.14 41.28 20.70
C HIS A 218 -13.15 40.13 20.59
N GLU A 219 -14.26 40.22 21.33
CA GLU A 219 -15.38 39.29 21.13
C GLU A 219 -15.93 39.41 19.71
N PRO A 220 -16.14 38.30 18.99
CA PRO A 220 -16.73 38.33 17.66
C PRO A 220 -18.19 38.79 17.69
N PRO A 221 -18.73 39.25 16.55
CA PRO A 221 -20.16 39.48 16.40
C PRO A 221 -20.99 38.23 16.71
N ARG A 222 -22.18 38.41 17.29
CA ARG A 222 -23.06 37.32 17.74
C ARG A 222 -23.32 36.27 16.66
N TRP A 223 -23.52 36.66 15.41
CA TRP A 223 -23.81 35.73 14.31
C TRP A 223 -22.64 34.82 13.94
N MET A 224 -21.40 35.26 14.18
CA MET A 224 -20.22 34.42 14.01
C MET A 224 -20.11 33.37 15.12
N ARG A 225 -20.56 33.71 16.33
CA ARG A 225 -20.49 32.83 17.52
C ARG A 225 -21.71 31.92 17.69
N ALA A 226 -22.89 32.30 17.16
CA ALA A 226 -24.14 31.58 17.35
C ALA A 226 -24.08 30.06 17.02
N PRO A 227 -23.36 29.60 15.97
CA PRO A 227 -23.20 28.17 15.74
C PRO A 227 -22.41 27.46 16.86
N VAL A 228 -21.42 28.13 17.44
CA VAL A 228 -20.65 27.61 18.59
C VAL A 228 -21.53 27.56 19.83
N ASP A 229 -22.29 28.62 20.09
CA ASP A 229 -23.25 28.70 21.21
C ASP A 229 -24.22 27.50 21.16
N PHE A 230 -24.82 27.24 19.98
CA PHE A 230 -25.75 26.13 19.77
C PHE A 230 -25.10 24.76 20.02
N LEU A 231 -23.91 24.52 19.46
CA LEU A 231 -23.23 23.23 19.59
C LEU A 231 -22.73 22.96 21.01
N VAL A 232 -22.27 23.99 21.73
CA VAL A 232 -21.88 23.88 23.13
C VAL A 232 -23.10 23.61 24.00
N LEU A 233 -24.21 24.31 23.75
CA LEU A 233 -25.49 24.02 24.41
C LEU A 233 -25.91 22.56 24.17
N ALA A 234 -25.77 22.06 22.94
CA ALA A 234 -26.04 20.65 22.63
C ALA A 234 -25.13 19.69 23.43
N CYS A 235 -23.85 20.02 23.62
CA CYS A 235 -22.94 19.20 24.45
C CYS A 235 -23.38 19.13 25.91
N LEU A 236 -23.91 20.24 26.46
CA LEU A 236 -24.44 20.29 27.83
C LEU A 236 -25.77 19.54 27.94
N VAL A 237 -26.71 19.81 27.04
CA VAL A 237 -28.05 19.20 27.04
C VAL A 237 -27.96 17.68 26.90
N VAL A 238 -27.12 17.18 25.98
CA VAL A 238 -26.87 15.74 25.83
C VAL A 238 -26.11 15.17 27.03
N GLY A 239 -25.23 15.93 27.68
CA GLY A 239 -24.50 15.48 28.88
C GLY A 239 -25.37 15.36 30.14
N ILE A 240 -26.35 16.26 30.31
CA ILE A 240 -27.19 16.32 31.52
C ILE A 240 -28.44 15.45 31.37
N ILE A 241 -29.06 15.42 30.19
CA ILE A 241 -30.35 14.76 29.95
C ILE A 241 -30.29 13.92 28.65
N PRO A 242 -29.38 12.94 28.53
CA PRO A 242 -29.16 12.17 27.28
C PRO A 242 -30.37 11.36 26.85
N ALA A 243 -31.09 10.72 27.77
CA ALA A 243 -32.18 9.79 27.45
C ALA A 243 -33.34 10.48 26.72
N GLN A 244 -33.70 11.69 27.10
CA GLN A 244 -34.79 12.46 26.49
C GLN A 244 -34.35 13.21 25.22
N THR A 245 -33.04 13.46 25.06
CA THR A 245 -32.53 14.32 23.99
C THR A 245 -32.05 13.50 22.80
N ILE A 246 -31.00 12.71 22.99
CA ILE A 246 -30.40 11.90 21.93
C ILE A 246 -30.93 10.45 21.91
N GLY A 247 -31.48 9.97 23.03
CA GLY A 247 -31.97 8.59 23.18
C GLY A 247 -32.81 8.06 22.02
N PRO A 248 -33.89 8.76 21.60
CA PRO A 248 -34.75 8.29 20.49
C PRO A 248 -34.01 8.20 19.14
N PHE A 249 -33.15 9.17 18.85
CA PHE A 249 -32.36 9.20 17.61
C PHE A 249 -31.28 8.12 17.61
N LEU A 250 -30.62 7.92 18.76
CA LEU A 250 -29.65 6.85 18.95
C LEU A 250 -30.32 5.50 18.79
N HIS A 251 -31.50 5.29 19.38
CA HIS A 251 -32.23 4.02 19.27
C HIS A 251 -32.56 3.69 17.80
N THR A 252 -33.04 4.68 17.04
CA THR A 252 -33.32 4.52 15.61
C THR A 252 -32.07 4.10 14.82
N ALA A 253 -30.93 4.73 15.10
CA ALA A 253 -29.65 4.41 14.44
C ALA A 253 -29.15 3.01 14.84
N VAL A 254 -29.24 2.66 16.12
CA VAL A 254 -28.80 1.37 16.66
C VAL A 254 -29.63 0.22 16.10
N VAL A 255 -30.96 0.35 16.06
CA VAL A 255 -31.86 -0.68 15.49
C VAL A 255 -31.55 -0.92 14.01
N SER A 256 -31.12 0.11 13.27
CA SER A 256 -30.72 -0.06 11.87
C SER A 256 -29.45 -0.90 11.68
N ILE A 257 -28.59 -0.97 12.71
CA ILE A 257 -27.34 -1.75 12.72
C ILE A 257 -27.61 -3.13 13.32
N LEU A 258 -28.10 -3.19 14.56
CA LEU A 258 -28.24 -4.41 15.35
C LEU A 258 -29.51 -5.20 15.07
N ARG A 259 -30.54 -4.57 14.50
CA ARG A 259 -31.85 -5.18 14.22
C ARG A 259 -32.43 -5.87 15.48
N GLU A 260 -32.78 -7.14 15.38
CA GLU A 260 -33.39 -7.94 16.45
C GLU A 260 -32.46 -8.15 17.66
N GLU A 261 -31.15 -7.97 17.50
CA GLU A 261 -30.15 -8.13 18.57
C GLU A 261 -29.96 -6.85 19.41
N THR A 262 -30.82 -5.84 19.25
CA THR A 262 -30.68 -4.58 20.00
C THR A 262 -30.95 -4.79 21.49
N PRO A 263 -29.94 -4.67 22.39
CA PRO A 263 -30.15 -4.88 23.81
C PRO A 263 -30.89 -3.69 24.44
N VAL A 264 -31.50 -3.92 25.61
CA VAL A 264 -31.97 -2.82 26.45
C VAL A 264 -30.73 -2.13 27.03
N TYR A 265 -30.55 -0.84 26.73
CA TYR A 265 -29.45 -0.03 27.25
C TYR A 265 -29.98 1.21 27.97
N SER A 266 -29.20 1.71 28.92
CA SER A 266 -29.49 2.93 29.67
C SER A 266 -28.46 4.00 29.34
N LEU A 267 -28.93 5.22 29.12
CA LEU A 267 -28.09 6.41 29.01
C LEU A 267 -28.08 7.16 30.34
N ALA A 268 -27.93 6.44 31.47
CA ALA A 268 -27.87 7.11 32.76
C ALA A 268 -26.61 7.97 32.85
N VAL A 269 -26.73 9.14 33.48
CA VAL A 269 -25.58 10.03 33.73
C VAL A 269 -24.70 9.51 34.86
N TRP A 270 -25.25 8.62 35.68
CA TRP A 270 -24.60 8.07 36.85
C TRP A 270 -24.93 6.59 37.00
N HIS A 271 -23.90 5.75 36.96
CA HIS A 271 -24.00 4.30 37.10
C HIS A 271 -23.48 3.79 38.47
N GLY A 272 -23.14 4.70 39.40
CA GLY A 272 -22.49 4.36 40.67
C GLY A 272 -20.97 4.31 40.59
N LEU A 273 -20.32 3.90 41.68
CA LEU A 273 -18.86 3.70 41.72
C LEU A 273 -18.50 2.38 41.03
N ASN A 274 -18.18 2.44 39.73
CA ASN A 274 -17.79 1.30 38.91
C ASN A 274 -16.32 1.43 38.41
N ILE A 275 -15.78 0.36 37.83
CA ILE A 275 -14.41 0.37 37.28
C ILE A 275 -14.24 1.41 36.14
N PRO A 276 -15.19 1.55 35.18
CA PRO A 276 -15.14 2.61 34.16
C PRO A 276 -15.01 4.04 34.71
N LEU A 277 -15.67 4.34 35.82
CA LEU A 277 -15.59 5.63 36.51
C LEU A 277 -14.21 5.82 37.14
N ILE A 278 -13.63 4.77 37.74
CA ILE A 278 -12.25 4.81 38.27
C ILE A 278 -11.27 5.07 37.13
N MET A 279 -11.39 4.37 36.00
CA MET A 279 -10.56 4.63 34.82
C MET A 279 -10.71 6.06 34.30
N SER A 280 -11.92 6.59 34.29
CA SER A 280 -12.19 7.99 33.92
C SER A 280 -11.51 8.97 34.87
N PHE A 281 -11.55 8.72 36.18
CA PHE A 281 -10.87 9.54 37.19
C PHE A 281 -9.35 9.45 37.06
N VAL A 282 -8.81 8.25 36.84
CA VAL A 282 -7.38 8.03 36.57
C VAL A 282 -6.96 8.74 35.29
N ALA A 283 -7.77 8.67 34.23
CA ALA A 283 -7.50 9.36 32.98
C ALA A 283 -7.47 10.88 33.15
N LEU A 284 -8.43 11.43 33.91
CA LEU A 284 -8.55 12.85 34.17
C LEU A 284 -7.41 13.38 35.05
N SER A 285 -7.20 12.76 36.22
CA SER A 285 -6.11 13.12 37.14
C SER A 285 -4.73 12.90 36.53
N GLY A 286 -4.52 11.76 35.87
CA GLY A 286 -3.27 11.41 35.18
C GLY A 286 -2.98 12.34 34.02
N GLY A 287 -3.98 12.72 33.22
CA GLY A 287 -3.82 13.66 32.12
C GLY A 287 -3.50 15.08 32.57
N VAL A 288 -4.10 15.52 33.68
CA VAL A 288 -3.76 16.80 34.35
C VAL A 288 -2.33 16.76 34.90
N GLY A 289 -1.97 15.70 35.62
CA GLY A 289 -0.61 15.51 36.14
C GLY A 289 0.45 15.49 35.04
N LEU A 290 0.17 14.77 33.94
CA LEU A 290 1.05 14.71 32.76
C LEU A 290 1.22 16.08 32.11
N TYR A 291 0.16 16.89 32.02
CA TYR A 291 0.26 18.26 31.51
C TYR A 291 1.23 19.11 32.34
N PHE A 292 1.11 19.08 33.67
CA PHE A 292 2.01 19.83 34.54
C PHE A 292 3.45 19.34 34.48
N LEU A 293 3.66 18.03 34.37
CA LEU A 293 4.99 17.44 34.18
C LEU A 293 5.64 17.88 32.87
N MET A 294 4.85 17.94 31.78
CA MET A 294 5.33 18.29 30.44
C MET A 294 5.35 19.80 30.17
N ARG A 295 4.80 20.63 31.06
CA ARG A 295 4.63 22.08 30.86
C ARG A 295 5.95 22.77 30.47
N SER A 296 7.04 22.46 31.15
CA SER A 296 8.36 23.04 30.87
C SER A 296 8.87 22.68 29.47
N TYR A 297 8.68 21.43 29.04
CA TYR A 297 9.04 21.00 27.69
C TYR A 297 8.17 21.68 26.63
N LEU A 298 6.86 21.73 26.85
CA LEU A 298 5.92 22.35 25.91
C LEU A 298 6.17 23.86 25.76
N ALA A 299 6.66 24.54 26.80
CA ALA A 299 7.05 25.94 26.78
C ALA A 299 8.31 26.22 25.91
N THR A 300 9.16 25.22 25.67
CA THR A 300 10.34 25.40 24.79
C THR A 300 9.99 25.65 23.33
N GLY A 301 8.74 25.37 22.93
CA GLY A 301 8.26 25.61 21.57
C GLY A 301 8.83 24.67 20.51
N ILE A 302 9.54 23.60 20.91
CA ILE A 302 10.05 22.58 19.98
C ILE A 302 8.87 21.84 19.35
N GLU A 303 8.87 21.73 18.02
CA GLU A 303 7.87 20.97 17.30
C GLU A 303 8.13 19.45 17.42
N GLY A 304 7.07 18.72 17.76
CA GLY A 304 7.05 17.26 17.74
C GLY A 304 7.43 16.55 19.06
N PRO A 305 7.03 15.27 19.17
CA PRO A 305 7.25 14.45 20.36
C PRO A 305 8.72 14.09 20.55
N PRO A 306 9.28 14.09 21.77
CA PRO A 306 10.71 13.86 22.00
C PRO A 306 11.23 12.51 21.49
N VAL A 307 10.42 11.45 21.55
CA VAL A 307 10.82 10.08 21.17
C VAL A 307 10.64 9.80 19.68
N PHE A 308 9.59 10.35 19.07
CA PHE A 308 9.18 10.04 17.70
C PHE A 308 9.40 11.20 16.71
N ARG A 309 10.30 12.15 17.00
CA ARG A 309 10.58 13.30 16.12
C ARG A 309 10.94 12.90 14.69
N LEU A 310 11.56 11.73 14.50
CA LEU A 310 11.98 11.24 13.19
C LEU A 310 10.87 10.54 12.41
N LEU A 311 9.77 10.16 13.05
CA LEU A 311 8.63 9.49 12.43
C LEU A 311 7.58 10.51 11.98
N GLU A 312 7.88 11.19 10.88
CA GLU A 312 6.91 12.04 10.18
C GLU A 312 6.17 11.22 9.12
N GLY A 313 4.87 10.99 9.30
CA GLY A 313 4.05 10.20 8.38
C GLY A 313 4.10 10.69 6.92
N GLN A 314 4.21 12.01 6.72
CA GLN A 314 4.39 12.61 5.39
C GLN A 314 5.69 12.13 4.73
N ARG A 315 6.83 12.21 5.43
CA ARG A 315 8.13 11.78 4.88
C ARG A 315 8.14 10.29 4.55
N ILE A 316 7.47 9.47 5.36
CA ILE A 316 7.30 8.04 5.09
C ILE A 316 6.50 7.85 3.79
N PHE A 317 5.35 8.51 3.68
CA PHE A 317 4.49 8.43 2.49
C PHE A 317 5.22 8.89 1.22
N GLU A 318 5.88 10.06 1.25
CA GLU A 318 6.64 10.59 0.11
C GLU A 318 7.79 9.65 -0.29
N ARG A 319 8.50 9.07 0.69
CA ARG A 319 9.58 8.11 0.42
C ARG A 319 9.04 6.85 -0.25
N VAL A 320 7.90 6.33 0.21
CA VAL A 320 7.24 5.17 -0.41
C VAL A 320 6.82 5.52 -1.83
N LEU A 321 6.17 6.67 -2.03
CA LEU A 321 5.71 7.12 -3.33
C LEU A 321 6.87 7.25 -4.32
N VAL A 322 7.97 7.91 -3.95
CA VAL A 322 9.16 8.05 -4.78
C VAL A 322 9.82 6.69 -5.06
N THR A 323 9.87 5.80 -4.07
CA THR A 323 10.47 4.47 -4.26
C THR A 323 9.68 3.64 -5.26
N LEU A 324 8.35 3.65 -5.17
CA LEU A 324 7.46 2.92 -6.08
C LEU A 324 7.45 3.55 -7.47
N SER A 325 7.15 4.85 -7.56
CA SER A 325 6.89 5.55 -8.82
C SER A 325 8.15 5.82 -9.62
N TRP A 326 9.29 5.99 -8.96
CA TRP A 326 10.53 6.34 -9.63
C TRP A 326 11.55 5.20 -9.59
N LYS A 327 11.92 4.72 -8.41
CA LYS A 327 13.03 3.77 -8.28
C LYS A 327 12.67 2.40 -8.87
N TRP A 328 11.54 1.83 -8.45
CA TRP A 328 11.11 0.51 -8.90
C TRP A 328 10.60 0.54 -10.33
N ALA A 329 9.76 1.51 -10.68
CA ALA A 329 9.28 1.67 -12.06
C ALA A 329 10.45 1.79 -13.05
N ARG A 330 11.46 2.63 -12.76
CA ARG A 330 12.62 2.81 -13.64
C ARG A 330 13.53 1.58 -13.65
N SER A 331 13.66 0.86 -12.54
CA SER A 331 14.41 -0.40 -12.51
C SER A 331 13.73 -1.49 -13.33
N LEU A 332 12.40 -1.56 -13.31
CA LEU A 332 11.61 -2.45 -14.17
C LEU A 332 11.73 -2.05 -15.64
N GLU A 333 11.60 -0.75 -15.96
CA GLU A 333 11.80 -0.24 -17.32
C GLU A 333 13.21 -0.54 -17.84
N GLN A 334 14.26 -0.42 -17.02
CA GLN A 334 15.62 -0.72 -17.45
C GLN A 334 15.86 -2.22 -17.67
N SER A 335 15.18 -3.08 -16.91
CA SER A 335 15.38 -4.54 -16.98
C SER A 335 14.54 -5.22 -18.04
N LEU A 336 13.31 -4.74 -18.27
CA LEU A 336 12.32 -5.30 -19.19
C LEU A 336 12.05 -4.40 -20.41
N GLY A 337 12.63 -3.21 -20.45
CA GLY A 337 12.36 -2.23 -21.50
C GLY A 337 12.85 -2.65 -22.88
N THR A 338 12.24 -2.04 -23.89
CA THR A 338 12.45 -2.37 -25.31
C THR A 338 13.67 -1.69 -25.94
N ARG A 339 14.45 -0.95 -25.14
CA ARG A 339 15.59 -0.16 -25.63
C ARG A 339 16.76 -1.01 -26.12
N HIS A 340 16.85 -2.27 -25.68
CA HIS A 340 17.92 -3.18 -26.06
C HIS A 340 17.35 -4.51 -26.54
N LEU A 341 17.80 -4.98 -27.71
CA LEU A 341 17.37 -6.23 -28.31
C LEU A 341 17.78 -7.46 -27.47
N GLN A 342 18.91 -7.39 -26.75
CA GLN A 342 19.44 -8.51 -25.98
C GLN A 342 18.49 -9.01 -24.85
N PRO A 343 18.00 -8.13 -23.94
CA PRO A 343 16.95 -8.52 -22.98
C PRO A 343 15.68 -9.08 -23.62
N GLN A 344 15.24 -8.52 -24.76
CA GLN A 344 14.04 -8.98 -25.47
C GLN A 344 14.23 -10.40 -26.02
N MET A 345 15.32 -10.63 -26.75
CA MET A 345 15.63 -11.96 -27.31
C MET A 345 15.82 -12.99 -26.20
N ARG A 346 16.46 -12.61 -25.10
CA ARG A 346 16.59 -13.48 -23.93
C ARG A 346 15.24 -13.84 -23.34
N LEU A 347 14.35 -12.86 -23.15
CA LEU A 347 13.01 -13.08 -22.61
C LEU A 347 12.21 -13.98 -23.55
N LEU A 348 12.29 -13.74 -24.87
CA LEU A 348 11.61 -14.52 -25.89
C LEU A 348 12.08 -15.98 -25.90
N VAL A 349 13.40 -16.23 -25.93
CA VAL A 349 13.96 -17.59 -25.91
C VAL A 349 13.62 -18.30 -24.61
N PHE A 350 13.70 -17.60 -23.47
CA PHE A 350 13.32 -18.15 -22.18
C PHE A 350 11.84 -18.53 -22.12
N LEU A 351 10.94 -17.65 -22.59
CA LEU A 351 9.50 -17.92 -22.64
C LEU A 351 9.19 -19.06 -23.60
N ALA A 352 9.85 -19.14 -24.76
CA ALA A 352 9.69 -20.24 -25.71
C ALA A 352 10.12 -21.59 -25.09
N LEU A 353 11.25 -21.60 -24.37
CA LEU A 353 11.72 -22.77 -23.61
C LEU A 353 10.72 -23.17 -22.53
N ALA A 354 10.23 -22.22 -21.73
CA ALA A 354 9.26 -22.48 -20.68
C ALA A 354 7.94 -23.02 -21.26
N ALA A 355 7.47 -22.43 -22.36
CA ALA A 355 6.26 -22.86 -23.06
C ALA A 355 6.42 -24.27 -23.67
N GLY A 356 7.59 -24.61 -24.21
CA GLY A 356 7.88 -25.97 -24.71
C GLY A 356 8.05 -27.00 -23.60
N ALA A 357 8.62 -26.62 -22.46
CA ALA A 357 8.83 -27.50 -21.32
C ALA A 357 7.53 -27.78 -20.53
N LEU A 358 6.59 -26.83 -20.49
CA LEU A 358 5.39 -26.94 -19.68
C LEU A 358 4.51 -28.16 -20.06
N PRO A 359 4.18 -28.43 -21.33
CA PRO A 359 3.45 -29.64 -21.72
C PRO A 359 4.20 -30.93 -21.40
N LEU A 360 5.53 -30.93 -21.51
CA LEU A 360 6.37 -32.09 -21.19
C LEU A 360 6.36 -32.38 -19.68
N ALA A 361 6.34 -31.34 -18.85
CA ALA A 361 6.28 -31.45 -17.40
C ALA A 361 4.91 -31.95 -16.92
N ILE A 362 3.81 -31.45 -17.51
CA ILE A 362 2.44 -31.83 -17.12
C ILE A 362 2.06 -33.20 -17.69
N GLY A 363 2.43 -33.48 -18.94
CA GLY A 363 2.02 -34.68 -19.68
C GLY A 363 2.81 -35.95 -19.36
N GLY A 364 3.77 -35.90 -18.44
CA GLY A 364 4.61 -37.05 -18.10
C GLY A 364 5.54 -37.44 -19.26
N PHE A 365 6.56 -36.64 -19.51
CA PHE A 365 7.52 -36.92 -20.56
C PHE A 365 8.42 -38.13 -20.22
N GLN A 366 8.32 -39.19 -21.04
CA GLN A 366 9.22 -40.34 -20.98
C GLN A 366 10.28 -40.22 -22.07
N LEU A 367 11.54 -40.22 -21.67
CA LEU A 367 12.68 -40.26 -22.59
C LEU A 367 12.74 -41.62 -23.27
N PRO A 368 12.58 -41.71 -24.60
CA PRO A 368 12.76 -42.97 -25.30
C PRO A 368 14.22 -43.44 -25.15
N PRO A 369 14.46 -44.76 -25.05
CA PRO A 369 15.81 -45.30 -24.92
C PRO A 369 16.65 -44.90 -26.13
N LEU A 370 17.93 -44.61 -25.91
CA LEU A 370 18.88 -44.28 -26.98
C LEU A 370 19.10 -45.50 -27.88
N VAL A 371 18.40 -45.54 -29.02
CA VAL A 371 18.60 -46.57 -30.04
C VAL A 371 19.53 -46.04 -31.13
N ILE A 372 20.75 -46.54 -31.17
CA ILE A 372 21.71 -46.28 -32.25
C ILE A 372 21.55 -47.39 -33.29
N ARG A 373 21.08 -47.05 -34.49
CA ARG A 373 20.99 -47.99 -35.64
C ARG A 373 21.84 -47.47 -36.77
N GLY A 374 22.80 -48.28 -37.24
CA GLY A 374 23.60 -48.02 -38.44
C GLY A 374 24.27 -46.64 -38.44
N ILE A 375 25.46 -46.54 -37.86
CA ILE A 375 26.27 -45.32 -38.01
C ILE A 375 26.95 -45.36 -39.37
N ASP A 376 26.60 -44.44 -40.25
CA ASP A 376 27.38 -44.16 -41.46
C ASP A 376 28.52 -43.20 -41.11
N PRO A 377 29.80 -43.63 -41.18
CA PRO A 377 30.93 -42.78 -40.81
C PRO A 377 31.08 -41.53 -41.68
N ALA A 378 30.69 -41.60 -42.97
CA ALA A 378 30.78 -40.46 -43.88
C ALA A 378 29.72 -39.41 -43.54
N PHE A 379 28.49 -39.85 -43.25
CA PHE A 379 27.42 -38.96 -42.81
C PHE A 379 27.71 -38.33 -41.44
N ALA A 380 28.29 -39.10 -40.51
CA ALA A 380 28.72 -38.59 -39.21
C ALA A 380 29.85 -37.55 -39.34
N LEU A 381 30.82 -37.79 -40.22
CA LEU A 381 31.89 -36.83 -40.51
C LEU A 381 31.34 -35.52 -41.10
N LEU A 382 30.40 -35.62 -42.04
CA LEU A 382 29.72 -34.48 -42.65
C LEU A 382 29.07 -33.58 -41.58
N TRP A 383 28.30 -34.16 -40.65
CA TRP A 383 27.71 -33.43 -39.54
C TRP A 383 28.73 -32.91 -38.52
N GLY A 384 29.82 -33.65 -38.31
CA GLY A 384 30.96 -33.17 -37.50
C GLY A 384 31.56 -31.88 -38.05
N ILE A 385 31.75 -31.80 -39.37
CA ILE A 385 32.18 -30.57 -40.05
C ILE A 385 31.14 -29.46 -39.87
N GLY A 386 29.85 -29.76 -40.05
CA GLY A 386 28.76 -28.79 -39.88
C GLY A 386 28.69 -28.20 -38.47
N ILE A 387 28.83 -29.04 -37.44
CA ILE A 387 28.87 -28.61 -36.03
C ILE A 387 30.10 -27.71 -35.77
N ALA A 388 31.28 -28.11 -36.26
CA ALA A 388 32.49 -27.30 -36.13
C ALA A 388 32.34 -25.92 -36.79
N CYS A 389 31.74 -25.90 -37.99
CA CYS A 389 31.39 -24.67 -38.71
C CYS A 389 30.39 -23.80 -37.92
N ALA A 390 29.31 -24.37 -37.39
CA ALA A 390 28.31 -23.62 -36.62
C ALA A 390 28.89 -23.04 -35.31
N VAL A 391 29.63 -23.85 -34.55
CA VAL A 391 30.29 -23.41 -33.31
C VAL A 391 31.36 -22.35 -33.60
N GLY A 392 32.18 -22.57 -34.63
CA GLY A 392 33.20 -21.61 -35.06
C GLY A 392 32.59 -20.29 -35.53
N SER A 393 31.46 -20.35 -36.26
CA SER A 393 30.72 -19.16 -36.66
C SER A 393 30.25 -18.35 -35.46
N ALA A 394 29.67 -18.99 -34.44
CA ALA A 394 29.22 -18.34 -33.22
C ALA A 394 30.36 -17.72 -32.40
N PHE A 395 31.51 -18.40 -32.33
CA PHE A 395 32.69 -17.93 -31.62
C PHE A 395 33.32 -16.69 -32.30
N LEU A 396 33.44 -16.72 -33.63
CA LEU A 396 34.09 -15.66 -34.41
C LEU A 396 33.18 -14.46 -34.72
N ALA A 397 31.86 -14.58 -34.56
CA ALA A 397 30.87 -13.56 -34.93
C ALA A 397 31.14 -12.17 -34.32
N LYS A 398 31.77 -12.10 -33.14
CA LYS A 398 31.99 -10.84 -32.42
C LYS A 398 33.02 -9.93 -33.09
N PHE A 399 34.14 -10.50 -33.58
CA PHE A 399 35.31 -9.76 -34.07
C PHE A 399 35.68 -10.10 -35.51
N HIS A 400 35.52 -11.36 -35.93
CA HIS A 400 35.88 -11.85 -37.27
C HIS A 400 34.63 -12.16 -38.09
N ARG A 401 33.83 -11.13 -38.40
CA ARG A 401 32.53 -11.26 -39.09
C ARG A 401 32.62 -11.99 -40.43
N LEU A 402 33.65 -11.71 -41.24
CA LEU A 402 33.86 -12.38 -42.52
C LEU A 402 34.08 -13.89 -42.33
N ALA A 403 34.97 -14.27 -41.41
CA ALA A 403 35.24 -15.68 -41.10
C ALA A 403 34.00 -16.39 -40.53
N SER A 404 33.23 -15.69 -39.67
CA SER A 404 31.96 -16.20 -39.13
C SER A 404 30.94 -16.49 -40.23
N LEU A 405 30.83 -15.64 -41.26
CA LEU A 405 29.95 -15.87 -42.41
C LEU A 405 30.43 -17.03 -43.29
N VAL A 406 31.74 -17.14 -43.53
CA VAL A 406 32.28 -18.28 -44.30
C VAL A 406 31.98 -19.60 -43.58
N LEU A 407 32.13 -19.64 -42.26
CA LEU A 407 31.79 -20.81 -41.46
C LEU A 407 30.28 -21.07 -41.43
N LEU A 408 29.45 -20.03 -41.41
CA LEU A 408 27.99 -20.18 -41.54
C LEU A 408 27.62 -20.83 -42.89
N GLY A 409 28.24 -20.37 -43.98
CA GLY A 409 28.11 -20.97 -45.31
C GLY A 409 28.55 -22.44 -45.35
N GLY A 410 29.61 -22.79 -44.61
CA GLY A 410 30.03 -24.19 -44.42
C GLY A 410 28.95 -25.05 -43.76
N ALA A 411 28.28 -24.53 -42.72
CA ALA A 411 27.15 -25.23 -42.09
C ALA A 411 25.92 -25.33 -43.01
N GLY A 412 25.67 -24.29 -43.82
CA GLY A 412 24.64 -24.30 -44.87
C GLY A 412 24.89 -25.35 -45.95
N LEU A 413 26.13 -25.50 -46.41
CA LEU A 413 26.55 -26.54 -47.36
C LEU A 413 26.38 -27.95 -46.78
N VAL A 414 26.72 -28.16 -45.50
CA VAL A 414 26.46 -29.44 -44.82
C VAL A 414 24.97 -29.76 -44.77
N THR A 415 24.13 -28.76 -44.53
CA THR A 415 22.65 -28.92 -44.57
C THR A 415 22.16 -29.28 -45.97
N CYS A 416 22.69 -28.62 -47.01
CA CYS A 416 22.41 -28.93 -48.42
C CYS A 416 22.81 -30.38 -48.77
N LEU A 417 24.02 -30.79 -48.41
CA LEU A 417 24.50 -32.16 -48.63
C LEU A 417 23.66 -33.19 -47.87
N THR A 418 23.14 -32.83 -46.70
CA THR A 418 22.20 -33.67 -45.95
C THR A 418 20.89 -33.88 -46.72
N PHE A 419 20.33 -32.85 -47.36
CA PHE A 419 19.14 -33.01 -48.20
C PHE A 419 19.40 -33.92 -49.41
N VAL A 420 20.55 -33.77 -50.07
CA VAL A 420 20.95 -34.69 -51.16
C VAL A 420 21.05 -36.12 -50.64
N TRP A 421 21.69 -36.32 -49.49
CA TRP A 421 21.86 -37.62 -48.86
C TRP A 421 20.51 -38.28 -48.52
N LEU A 422 19.54 -37.49 -48.09
CA LEU A 422 18.19 -37.92 -47.77
C LEU A 422 17.25 -37.94 -49.01
N SER A 423 17.81 -37.90 -50.22
CA SER A 423 17.07 -37.96 -51.50
C SER A 423 16.03 -36.84 -51.68
N ALA A 424 16.34 -35.64 -51.18
CA ALA A 424 15.54 -34.43 -51.35
C ALA A 424 16.27 -33.39 -52.22
N PRO A 425 16.41 -33.62 -53.55
CA PRO A 425 17.22 -32.78 -54.43
C PRO A 425 16.69 -31.35 -54.56
N ASP A 426 15.37 -31.15 -54.58
CA ASP A 426 14.77 -29.81 -54.70
C ASP A 426 15.05 -28.93 -53.47
N LEU A 427 15.00 -29.53 -52.27
CA LEU A 427 15.39 -28.85 -51.03
C LEU A 427 16.88 -28.51 -51.02
N ALA A 428 17.72 -29.37 -51.58
CA ALA A 428 19.15 -29.09 -51.70
C ALA A 428 19.44 -27.91 -52.62
N VAL A 429 18.82 -27.88 -53.82
CA VAL A 429 19.02 -26.78 -54.79
C VAL A 429 18.51 -25.45 -54.21
N THR A 430 17.34 -25.45 -53.57
CA THR A 430 16.80 -24.23 -52.94
C THR A 430 17.65 -23.77 -51.77
N GLN A 431 18.11 -24.67 -50.90
CA GLN A 431 19.02 -24.33 -49.81
C GLN A 431 20.34 -23.72 -50.32
N LEU A 432 20.94 -24.31 -51.35
CA LEU A 432 22.17 -23.78 -51.96
C LEU A 432 21.96 -22.37 -52.54
N LEU A 433 20.86 -22.15 -53.26
CA LEU A 433 20.52 -20.84 -53.80
C LEU A 433 20.34 -19.80 -52.68
N VAL A 434 19.57 -20.13 -51.64
CA VAL A 434 19.33 -19.25 -50.48
C VAL A 434 20.64 -18.94 -49.75
N GLU A 435 21.51 -19.91 -49.57
CA GLU A 435 22.81 -19.72 -48.91
C GLU A 435 23.69 -18.75 -49.71
N ILE A 436 23.77 -18.91 -51.03
CA ILE A 436 24.55 -18.03 -51.91
C ILE A 436 23.99 -16.60 -51.85
N VAL A 437 22.67 -16.45 -52.03
CA VAL A 437 22.03 -15.12 -52.05
C VAL A 437 22.17 -14.43 -50.70
N THR A 438 21.89 -15.13 -49.59
CA THR A 438 22.00 -14.54 -48.24
C THR A 438 23.45 -14.19 -47.90
N THR A 439 24.42 -15.05 -48.25
CA THR A 439 25.85 -14.75 -48.07
C THR A 439 26.25 -13.49 -48.84
N VAL A 440 25.86 -13.37 -50.11
CA VAL A 440 26.15 -12.17 -50.92
C VAL A 440 25.52 -10.91 -50.30
N LEU A 441 24.25 -10.97 -49.90
CA LEU A 441 23.55 -9.85 -49.28
C LEU A 441 24.20 -9.42 -47.96
N ILE A 442 24.57 -10.38 -47.10
CA ILE A 442 25.21 -10.06 -45.82
C ILE A 442 26.63 -9.51 -46.06
N LEU A 443 27.40 -10.03 -47.02
CA LEU A 443 28.71 -9.50 -47.38
C LEU A 443 28.64 -8.05 -47.91
N LEU A 444 27.64 -7.74 -48.75
CA LEU A 444 27.38 -6.37 -49.20
C LEU A 444 27.08 -5.45 -48.02
N GLY A 445 26.27 -5.90 -47.06
CA GLY A 445 25.98 -5.14 -45.84
C GLY A 445 27.19 -4.98 -44.91
N LEU A 446 28.04 -6.00 -44.78
CA LEU A 446 29.26 -5.95 -43.95
C LEU A 446 30.24 -4.87 -44.41
N ARG A 447 30.28 -4.54 -45.71
CA ARG A 447 31.15 -3.50 -46.26
C ARG A 447 30.93 -2.13 -45.60
N TRP A 448 29.70 -1.85 -45.17
CA TRP A 448 29.33 -0.56 -44.59
C TRP A 448 29.42 -0.52 -43.07
N LEU A 449 29.68 -1.65 -42.42
CA LEU A 449 29.79 -1.69 -40.97
C LEU A 449 31.23 -1.36 -40.52
N PRO A 450 31.40 -0.49 -39.51
CA PRO A 450 32.72 -0.20 -38.98
C PRO A 450 33.35 -1.47 -38.41
N LYS A 451 34.66 -1.64 -38.67
CA LYS A 451 35.44 -2.72 -38.07
C LYS A 451 35.45 -2.51 -36.55
N ARG A 452 35.12 -3.57 -35.82
CA ARG A 452 35.18 -3.53 -34.36
C ARG A 452 36.65 -3.62 -33.95
N ILE A 453 37.12 -2.62 -33.21
CA ILE A 453 38.48 -2.62 -32.67
C ILE A 453 38.52 -3.63 -31.53
N GLU A 454 39.48 -4.54 -31.62
CA GLU A 454 39.79 -5.48 -30.54
C GLU A 454 40.63 -4.69 -29.54
N GLU A 455 39.97 -4.15 -28.51
CA GLU A 455 40.71 -3.62 -27.37
C GLU A 455 41.46 -4.78 -26.71
N PRO A 456 42.77 -4.65 -26.42
CA PRO A 456 43.49 -5.70 -25.70
C PRO A 456 42.75 -5.97 -24.40
N GLU A 457 42.31 -7.21 -24.18
CA GLU A 457 41.64 -7.65 -22.95
C GLU A 457 42.63 -7.53 -21.78
N THR A 458 42.85 -6.32 -21.27
CA THR A 458 43.58 -6.08 -20.04
C THR A 458 42.74 -6.62 -18.89
N ALA A 459 43.28 -7.62 -18.21
CA ALA A 459 43.02 -8.13 -16.86
C ALA A 459 41.61 -7.90 -16.26
N ASP A 460 40.94 -9.01 -15.98
CA ASP A 460 39.69 -9.16 -15.24
C ASP A 460 38.40 -8.74 -15.95
N ILE A 461 37.88 -9.66 -16.78
CA ILE A 461 36.47 -9.66 -17.20
C ILE A 461 35.58 -9.58 -15.94
N PRO A 462 34.75 -8.52 -15.79
CA PRO A 462 33.90 -8.37 -14.61
C PRO A 462 33.01 -9.60 -14.39
N LEU A 463 32.81 -10.02 -13.14
CA LEU A 463 31.94 -11.15 -12.78
C LEU A 463 30.55 -11.04 -13.41
N LYS A 464 30.00 -9.82 -13.54
CA LYS A 464 28.72 -9.56 -14.21
C LYS A 464 28.72 -9.97 -15.69
N VAL A 465 29.83 -9.76 -16.40
CA VAL A 465 29.97 -10.14 -17.81
C VAL A 465 30.12 -11.65 -17.94
N ARG A 466 30.88 -12.29 -17.04
CA ARG A 466 31.02 -13.76 -16.98
C ARG A 466 29.66 -14.43 -16.74
N PHE A 467 28.91 -13.96 -15.74
CA PHE A 467 27.57 -14.47 -15.45
C PHE A 467 26.61 -14.28 -16.63
N ARG A 468 26.64 -13.11 -17.29
CA ARG A 468 25.84 -12.87 -18.49
C ARG A 468 26.17 -13.87 -19.60
N ARG A 469 27.45 -14.07 -19.92
CA ARG A 469 27.90 -15.03 -20.95
C ARG A 469 27.51 -16.46 -20.59
N LEU A 470 27.71 -16.87 -19.34
CA LEU A 470 27.33 -18.21 -18.86
C LEU A 470 25.82 -18.43 -18.98
N ARG A 471 25.00 -17.47 -18.55
CA ARG A 471 23.54 -17.56 -18.67
C ARG A 471 23.10 -17.68 -20.14
N ASP A 472 23.64 -16.82 -21.01
CA ASP A 472 23.25 -16.83 -22.42
C ASP A 472 23.70 -18.14 -23.11
N PHE A 473 24.87 -18.69 -22.72
CA PHE A 473 25.32 -20.02 -23.13
C PHE A 473 24.39 -21.14 -22.63
N LEU A 474 24.00 -21.12 -21.34
CA LEU A 474 23.08 -22.10 -20.77
C LEU A 474 21.71 -22.05 -21.45
N LEU A 475 21.19 -20.85 -21.77
CA LEU A 475 19.94 -20.70 -22.52
C LEU A 475 20.06 -21.26 -23.94
N ALA A 476 21.17 -20.99 -24.63
CA ALA A 476 21.41 -21.54 -25.97
C ALA A 476 21.54 -23.07 -25.94
N ALA A 477 22.27 -23.62 -24.97
CA ALA A 477 22.43 -25.06 -24.79
C ALA A 477 21.09 -25.73 -24.41
N ALA A 478 20.30 -25.11 -23.54
CA ALA A 478 18.97 -25.60 -23.19
C ALA A 478 18.00 -25.55 -24.38
N ALA A 479 18.03 -24.47 -25.17
CA ALA A 479 17.22 -24.36 -26.38
C ALA A 479 17.61 -25.39 -27.43
N GLY A 480 18.89 -25.49 -27.78
CA GLY A 480 19.38 -26.46 -28.75
C GLY A 480 19.17 -27.90 -28.30
N GLY A 481 19.50 -28.22 -27.05
CA GLY A 481 19.28 -29.54 -26.45
C GLY A 481 17.80 -29.89 -26.35
N GLY A 482 16.94 -28.93 -26.01
CA GLY A 482 15.48 -29.10 -25.97
C GLY A 482 14.90 -29.43 -27.35
N VAL A 483 15.31 -28.70 -28.39
CA VAL A 483 14.88 -28.98 -29.77
C VAL A 483 15.39 -30.35 -30.23
N ALA A 484 16.66 -30.68 -29.96
CA ALA A 484 17.24 -31.98 -30.30
C ALA A 484 16.49 -33.12 -29.60
N LEU A 485 16.12 -32.94 -28.34
CA LEU A 485 15.37 -33.91 -27.56
C LEU A 485 13.96 -34.11 -28.12
N VAL A 486 13.24 -33.02 -28.41
CA VAL A 486 11.92 -33.08 -29.03
C VAL A 486 12.00 -33.78 -30.38
N ALA A 487 12.94 -33.39 -31.25
CA ALA A 487 13.15 -34.01 -32.54
C ALA A 487 13.44 -35.52 -32.40
N TYR A 488 14.34 -35.90 -31.50
CA TYR A 488 14.64 -37.30 -31.20
C TYR A 488 13.38 -38.07 -30.79
N THR A 489 12.63 -37.53 -29.83
CA THR A 489 11.44 -38.21 -29.31
C THR A 489 10.37 -38.41 -30.38
N VAL A 490 10.19 -37.44 -31.28
CA VAL A 490 9.25 -37.53 -32.40
C VAL A 490 9.73 -38.56 -33.42
N MET A 491 11.02 -38.54 -33.79
CA MET A 491 11.59 -39.46 -34.79
C MET A 491 11.64 -40.92 -34.31
N THR A 492 11.71 -41.16 -33.00
CA THR A 492 11.69 -42.53 -32.44
C THR A 492 10.29 -43.11 -32.23
N ARG A 493 9.22 -42.35 -32.53
CA ARG A 493 7.86 -42.88 -32.41
C ARG A 493 7.62 -43.94 -33.48
N PRO A 494 6.85 -45.00 -33.17
CA PRO A 494 6.46 -45.98 -34.17
C PRO A 494 5.70 -45.28 -35.30
N LEU A 495 6.09 -45.55 -36.54
CA LEU A 495 5.42 -45.05 -37.74
C LEU A 495 3.96 -45.53 -37.75
N ILE A 496 3.04 -44.60 -38.01
CA ILE A 496 1.64 -44.93 -38.29
C ILE A 496 1.62 -45.69 -39.62
N GLN A 497 0.94 -46.84 -39.68
CA GLN A 497 0.97 -47.76 -40.83
C GLN A 497 0.46 -47.12 -42.15
N GLU A 498 -0.39 -46.10 -42.06
CA GLU A 498 -0.81 -45.28 -43.20
C GLU A 498 -0.44 -43.82 -42.96
N THR A 499 0.44 -43.28 -43.81
CA THR A 499 0.80 -41.86 -43.80
C THR A 499 0.29 -41.19 -45.07
N ILE A 500 0.05 -39.89 -45.04
CA ILE A 500 -0.34 -39.13 -46.24
C ILE A 500 0.71 -39.23 -47.37
N ALA A 501 1.95 -39.60 -47.05
CA ALA A 501 3.01 -39.81 -48.03
C ALA A 501 2.69 -40.98 -48.99
N SER A 502 2.08 -42.08 -48.51
CA SER A 502 1.73 -43.21 -49.38
C SER A 502 0.61 -42.83 -50.37
N HIS A 503 -0.31 -41.97 -49.94
CA HIS A 503 -1.34 -41.40 -50.81
C HIS A 503 -0.73 -40.57 -51.95
N PHE A 504 0.20 -39.67 -51.63
CA PHE A 504 0.89 -38.86 -52.65
C PHE A 504 1.74 -39.72 -53.58
N LEU A 505 2.49 -40.70 -53.06
CA LEU A 505 3.29 -41.58 -53.90
C LEU A 505 2.44 -42.40 -54.87
N ALA A 506 1.26 -42.88 -54.45
CA ALA A 506 0.38 -43.67 -55.31
C ALA A 506 -0.34 -42.85 -56.40
N ARG A 507 -0.59 -41.55 -56.15
CA ARG A 507 -1.43 -40.71 -57.01
C ARG A 507 -0.69 -39.59 -57.74
N ALA A 508 0.56 -39.29 -57.38
CA ALA A 508 1.33 -38.19 -57.99
C ALA A 508 1.41 -38.30 -59.52
N TYR A 509 1.65 -39.51 -60.03
CA TYR A 509 1.70 -39.76 -61.48
C TYR A 509 0.34 -39.65 -62.14
N HIS A 510 -0.67 -40.35 -61.59
CA HIS A 510 -1.99 -40.46 -62.21
C HIS A 510 -2.86 -39.21 -62.10
N GLU A 511 -2.82 -38.50 -60.97
CA GLU A 511 -3.64 -37.32 -60.71
C GLU A 511 -2.85 -36.00 -60.85
N GLY A 512 -1.54 -36.02 -60.57
CA GLY A 512 -0.69 -34.82 -60.59
C GLY A 512 0.06 -34.59 -61.91
N GLY A 513 0.16 -35.60 -62.78
CA GLY A 513 0.87 -35.52 -64.07
C GLY A 513 2.39 -35.33 -63.95
N GLY A 514 2.96 -35.46 -62.75
CA GLY A 514 4.40 -35.46 -62.49
C GLY A 514 5.01 -36.87 -62.63
N THR A 515 6.34 -36.97 -62.61
CA THR A 515 7.07 -38.25 -62.65
C THR A 515 7.23 -38.88 -61.28
#